data_AF-T1C6T3-F1
#
_entry.id   AF-T1C6T3-F1
#
_cell.length_a   1.000
_cell.length_b   1.000
_cell.length_c   1.000
_cell.angle_alpha   90.00
_cell.angle_beta   90.00
_cell.angle_gamma   90.00
#
_symmetry.space_group_name_H-M   'P 1'
#
loop_
_entity.id
_entity.type
_entity.pdbx_description
1 polymer ?
#
loop_
_entity_poly.entity_id
_entity_poly.type
_entity_poly.pdbx_seq_one_letter_code
_entity_poly.pdbx_strand_id
1 'polypeptide(L)'
;MTINAPANIVWGMYLLAGEASGVGPAQLGGTTQNDILKEYIAQKEFLYPPGPALRLVTDTIEYATAHTPRWNPVSISGYHIREAGSTAVQELAFTLADGRAYVAAAIERGLAVDEFAPRLSFFFNSHND
;
A
#
# COMPACT_ATOMS: atom_id res chain seq x y z
N MET A 1 -6.61 -6.85 3.35
CA MET A 1 -7.61 -5.91 3.89
C MET A 1 -7.73 -4.73 2.94
N THR A 2 -8.90 -4.55 2.33
CA THR A 2 -9.18 -3.38 1.49
C THR A 2 -9.50 -2.20 2.40
N ILE A 3 -8.48 -1.41 2.69
CA ILE A 3 -8.54 -0.23 3.57
C ILE A 3 -7.42 0.73 3.17
N ASN A 4 -7.69 2.03 3.12
CA ASN A 4 -6.76 3.05 2.61
C ASN A 4 -6.46 4.13 3.64
N ALA A 5 -7.21 5.24 3.71
CA ALA A 5 -6.85 6.36 4.58
C ALA A 5 -6.63 6.02 6.08
N PRO A 6 -7.40 5.11 6.71
CA PRO A 6 -7.12 4.65 8.09
C PRO A 6 -6.38 3.30 8.14
N ALA A 7 -5.69 2.89 7.07
CA ALA A 7 -5.08 1.56 6.96
C ALA A 7 -4.07 1.26 8.06
N ASN A 8 -3.24 2.23 8.44
CA ASN A 8 -2.27 2.09 9.52
C ASN A 8 -2.96 1.79 10.88
N ILE A 9 -4.11 2.41 11.15
CA ILE A 9 -4.88 2.18 12.37
C ILE A 9 -5.50 0.78 12.36
N VAL A 10 -6.20 0.42 11.28
CA VAL A 10 -6.86 -0.89 11.15
C VAL A 10 -5.82 -2.02 11.12
N TRP A 11 -4.67 -1.80 10.50
CA TRP A 11 -3.58 -2.75 10.53
C TRP A 11 -2.97 -2.89 11.92
N GLY A 12 -2.76 -1.80 12.65
CA GLY A 12 -2.35 -1.87 14.06
C GLY A 12 -3.30 -2.69 14.91
N MET A 13 -4.62 -2.55 14.72
CA MET A 13 -5.63 -3.38 15.38
C MET A 13 -5.48 -4.87 14.99
N TYR A 14 -5.19 -5.16 13.72
CA TYR A 14 -4.95 -6.53 13.25
C TYR A 14 -3.70 -7.15 13.90
N LEU A 15 -2.61 -6.39 14.03
CA LEU A 15 -1.40 -6.86 14.69
C LEU A 15 -1.66 -7.18 16.17
N LEU A 16 -2.39 -6.31 16.88
CA LEU A 16 -2.79 -6.53 18.28
C LEU A 16 -3.70 -7.75 18.45
N ALA A 17 -4.62 -7.98 17.51
CA ALA A 17 -5.47 -9.16 17.52
C ALA A 17 -4.65 -10.46 17.35
N GLY A 18 -3.61 -10.42 16.50
CA GLY A 18 -2.64 -11.51 16.36
C GLY A 18 -1.90 -11.79 17.66
N GLU A 19 -1.35 -10.74 18.29
CA GLU A 19 -0.64 -10.86 19.57
C GLU A 19 -1.54 -11.43 20.68
N ALA A 20 -2.78 -10.93 20.80
CA ALA A 20 -3.77 -11.45 21.75
C ALA A 20 -4.13 -12.92 21.51
N SER A 21 -3.93 -13.42 20.29
CA SER A 21 -4.14 -14.82 19.90
C SER A 21 -2.87 -15.67 19.99
N GLY A 22 -1.77 -15.13 20.53
CA GLY A 22 -0.47 -15.80 20.65
C GLY A 22 0.34 -15.85 19.34
N VAL A 23 -0.05 -15.08 18.31
CA VAL A 23 0.64 -15.02 17.02
C VAL A 23 1.42 -13.71 16.91
N GLY A 24 2.75 -13.78 17.04
CA GLY A 24 3.62 -12.61 16.97
C GLY A 24 3.68 -11.96 15.58
N PRO A 25 4.07 -10.68 15.49
CA PRO A 25 4.03 -9.88 14.25
C PRO A 25 4.84 -10.48 13.09
N ALA A 26 5.97 -11.14 13.38
CA ALA A 26 6.78 -11.80 12.36
C ALA A 26 6.11 -13.02 11.70
N GLN A 27 5.10 -13.59 12.35
CA GLN A 27 4.34 -14.74 11.84
C GLN A 27 3.11 -14.32 11.03
N LEU A 28 2.65 -13.08 11.18
CA LEU A 28 1.45 -12.57 10.50
C LEU A 28 1.76 -12.27 9.03
N GLY A 29 1.00 -12.91 8.14
CA GLY A 29 1.06 -12.68 6.70
C GLY A 29 -0.23 -12.11 6.15
N GLY A 30 -0.13 -11.28 5.12
CA GLY A 30 -1.28 -10.63 4.50
C GLY A 30 -0.90 -9.37 3.73
N THR A 31 -1.92 -8.61 3.34
CA THR A 31 -1.77 -7.40 2.54
C THR A 31 -2.73 -6.32 3.01
N THR A 32 -2.25 -5.10 3.20
CA THR A 32 -3.08 -3.88 3.29
C THR A 32 -3.15 -3.22 1.92
N GLN A 33 -4.33 -2.72 1.50
CA GLN A 33 -4.40 -1.98 0.23
C GLN A 33 -3.55 -0.70 0.32
N ASN A 34 -3.87 0.20 1.26
CA ASN A 34 -3.00 1.31 1.70
C ASN A 34 -2.38 2.16 0.56
N ASP A 35 -2.99 2.14 -0.63
CA ASP A 35 -2.56 2.95 -1.75
C ASP A 35 -3.40 4.22 -1.72
N ILE A 36 -2.77 5.28 -1.23
CA ILE A 36 -3.38 6.59 -1.04
C ILE A 36 -3.29 7.45 -2.30
N LEU A 37 -2.36 7.18 -3.22
CA LEU A 37 -2.21 7.96 -4.44
C LEU A 37 -3.39 7.71 -5.38
N LYS A 38 -3.76 6.43 -5.55
CA LYS A 38 -4.97 6.06 -6.30
C LYS A 38 -6.27 6.59 -5.68
N GLU A 39 -6.30 6.94 -4.39
CA GLU A 39 -7.47 7.58 -3.78
C GLU A 39 -7.71 8.98 -4.33
N TYR A 40 -6.66 9.79 -4.48
CA TYR A 40 -6.80 11.11 -5.08
C TYR A 40 -7.13 11.02 -6.57
N ILE A 41 -6.59 10.01 -7.26
CA ILE A 41 -6.82 9.79 -8.70
C ILE A 41 -8.25 9.30 -8.97
N ALA A 42 -8.69 8.24 -8.30
CA ALA A 42 -9.87 7.47 -8.71
C ALA A 42 -10.88 7.14 -7.60
N GLN A 43 -10.47 6.50 -6.49
CA GLN A 43 -11.41 5.86 -5.55
C GLN A 43 -12.03 6.82 -4.50
N LYS A 44 -11.36 7.94 -4.19
CA LYS A 44 -11.86 9.07 -3.37
C LYS A 44 -12.09 8.79 -1.87
N GLU A 45 -11.44 7.77 -1.30
CA GLU A 45 -11.44 7.43 0.13
C GLU A 45 -10.21 7.99 0.87
N PHE A 46 -10.01 9.31 0.82
CA PHE A 46 -8.92 9.99 1.52
C PHE A 46 -9.42 10.79 2.74
N LEU A 47 -8.58 10.89 3.78
CA LEU A 47 -8.84 11.69 4.99
C LEU A 47 -7.90 12.89 5.15
N TYR A 48 -6.69 12.79 4.61
CA TYR A 48 -5.62 13.79 4.80
C TYR A 48 -5.24 14.43 3.46
N PRO A 49 -4.51 15.55 3.44
CA PRO A 49 -3.84 16.03 2.23
C PRO A 49 -2.77 15.06 1.74
N PRO A 50 -2.38 15.09 0.44
CA PRO A 50 -1.50 14.09 -0.16
C PRO A 50 -0.16 13.86 0.56
N GLY A 51 0.53 14.92 0.98
CA GLY A 51 1.84 14.81 1.65
C GLY A 51 1.78 14.01 2.96
N PRO A 52 0.95 14.42 3.94
CA PRO A 52 0.76 13.65 5.17
C PRO A 52 0.26 12.22 4.95
N ALA A 53 -0.55 12.00 3.92
CA ALA A 53 -1.08 10.67 3.62
C ALA A 53 0.00 9.74 3.05
N LEU A 54 0.82 10.23 2.12
CA LEU A 54 2.01 9.51 1.60
C LEU A 54 3.00 9.19 2.72
N ARG A 55 3.19 10.11 3.67
CA ARG A 55 4.02 9.90 4.86
C ARG A 55 3.54 8.68 5.67
N LEU A 56 2.24 8.54 5.90
CA LEU A 56 1.67 7.40 6.64
C LEU A 56 1.84 6.05 5.92
N VAL A 57 1.70 6.03 4.60
CA VAL A 57 2.01 4.83 3.81
C VAL A 57 3.49 4.47 3.94
N THR A 58 4.37 5.46 3.88
CA THR A 58 5.82 5.26 4.02
C THR A 58 6.19 4.74 5.41
N ASP A 59 5.61 5.28 6.49
CA ASP A 59 5.78 4.78 7.86
C ASP A 59 5.32 3.31 7.97
N THR A 60 4.26 2.93 7.24
CA THR A 60 3.73 1.56 7.21
C THR A 60 4.69 0.61 6.50
N ILE A 61 5.29 1.04 5.39
CA ILE A 61 6.34 0.29 4.68
C ILE A 61 7.56 0.09 5.58
N GLU A 62 8.01 1.16 6.24
CA GLU A 62 9.15 1.12 7.16
C GLU A 62 8.92 0.16 8.32
N TYR A 63 7.81 0.31 9.03
CA TYR A 63 7.48 -0.57 10.14
C TYR A 63 7.36 -2.03 9.70
N ALA A 64 6.70 -2.28 8.57
CA ALA A 64 6.55 -3.63 8.05
C ALA A 64 7.90 -4.27 7.72
N THR A 65 8.86 -3.47 7.24
CA THR A 65 10.21 -3.92 6.90
C THR A 65 10.97 -4.42 8.11
N ALA A 66 10.88 -3.71 9.23
CA ALA A 66 11.58 -4.11 10.44
C ALA A 66 10.87 -5.24 11.22
N HIS A 67 9.53 -5.32 11.19
CA HIS A 67 8.79 -6.11 12.18
C HIS A 67 7.85 -7.18 11.62
N THR A 68 7.38 -7.05 10.37
CA THR A 68 6.39 -7.94 9.77
C THR A 68 6.85 -8.45 8.39
N PRO A 69 7.90 -9.29 8.33
CA PRO A 69 8.51 -9.74 7.07
C PRO A 69 7.57 -10.52 6.14
N ARG A 70 6.43 -11.00 6.63
CA ARG A 70 5.43 -11.74 5.84
C ARG A 70 4.27 -10.88 5.35
N TRP A 71 4.30 -9.57 5.64
CA TRP A 71 3.24 -8.63 5.29
C TRP A 71 3.61 -7.78 4.07
N ASN A 72 2.64 -7.57 3.18
CA ASN A 72 2.71 -6.62 2.08
C ASN A 72 2.06 -5.29 2.51
N PRO A 73 2.85 -4.23 2.79
CA PRO A 73 2.35 -3.00 3.42
C PRO A 73 1.47 -2.14 2.51
N VAL A 74 1.59 -2.30 1.20
CA VAL A 74 0.80 -1.57 0.19
C VAL A 74 0.53 -2.48 -1.01
N SER A 75 -0.68 -2.36 -1.54
CA SER A 75 -1.11 -2.96 -2.80
C SER A 75 -1.37 -1.84 -3.81
N ILE A 76 -0.36 -1.53 -4.61
CA ILE A 76 -0.37 -0.44 -5.59
C ILE A 76 -1.39 -0.78 -6.69
N SER A 77 -2.44 0.03 -6.81
CA SER A 77 -3.70 -0.39 -7.41
C SER A 77 -4.05 0.38 -8.68
N GLY A 78 -4.10 -0.33 -9.81
CA GLY A 78 -4.69 0.13 -11.07
C GLY A 78 -6.17 -0.17 -11.20
N TYR A 79 -6.67 -1.17 -10.47
CA TYR A 79 -8.06 -1.62 -10.55
C TYR A 79 -9.08 -0.46 -10.52
N HIS A 80 -9.00 0.42 -9.53
CA HIS A 80 -9.94 1.53 -9.35
C HIS A 80 -9.75 2.64 -10.38
N ILE A 81 -8.51 2.86 -10.83
CA ILE A 81 -8.20 3.81 -11.92
C ILE A 81 -8.88 3.34 -13.20
N ARG A 82 -8.83 2.04 -13.47
CA ARG A 82 -9.50 1.40 -14.58
C ARG A 82 -11.02 1.49 -14.48
N GLU A 83 -11.59 1.16 -13.32
CA GLU A 83 -13.04 1.28 -13.06
C GLU A 83 -13.53 2.73 -13.18
N ALA A 84 -12.67 3.72 -12.94
CA ALA A 84 -12.98 5.14 -13.13
C ALA A 84 -12.99 5.58 -14.61
N GLY A 85 -12.72 4.66 -15.55
CA GLY A 85 -12.82 4.90 -17.00
C GLY A 85 -11.49 5.11 -17.71
N SER A 86 -10.36 4.75 -17.10
CA SER A 86 -9.06 4.83 -17.78
C SER A 86 -8.92 3.77 -18.87
N THR A 87 -8.06 4.00 -19.86
CA THR A 87 -7.58 2.94 -20.78
C THR A 87 -6.64 1.97 -20.04
N ALA A 88 -6.37 0.79 -20.60
CA ALA A 88 -5.40 -0.16 -20.05
C ALA A 88 -3.99 0.45 -19.99
N VAL A 89 -3.63 1.28 -20.97
CA VAL A 89 -2.35 2.01 -20.98
C VAL A 89 -2.29 3.02 -19.83
N GLN A 90 -3.38 3.74 -19.58
CA GLN A 90 -3.46 4.69 -18.46
C GLN A 90 -3.40 3.97 -17.10
N GLU A 91 -4.13 2.87 -16.94
CA GLU A 91 -4.06 2.02 -15.74
C GLU A 91 -2.61 1.63 -15.46
N LEU A 92 -1.95 0.99 -16.42
CA LEU A 92 -0.59 0.52 -16.26
C LEU A 92 0.38 1.68 -15.94
N ALA A 93 0.29 2.77 -16.70
CA ALA A 93 1.19 3.90 -16.54
C ALA A 93 1.03 4.59 -15.17
N PHE A 94 -0.20 4.83 -14.73
CA PHE A 94 -0.46 5.54 -13.48
C PHE A 94 -0.12 4.67 -12.27
N THR A 95 -0.46 3.38 -12.29
CA THR A 95 -0.10 2.46 -11.21
C THR A 95 1.41 2.27 -11.06
N LEU A 96 2.15 2.16 -12.18
CA LEU A 96 3.62 2.09 -12.11
C LEU A 96 4.23 3.42 -11.65
N ALA A 97 3.63 4.57 -12.00
CA ALA A 97 4.06 5.87 -11.50
C ALA A 97 3.86 5.99 -9.97
N ASP A 98 2.71 5.56 -9.46
CA ASP A 98 2.43 5.52 -8.02
C ASP A 98 3.42 4.59 -7.30
N GLY A 99 3.71 3.41 -7.86
CA GLY A 99 4.71 2.49 -7.32
C GLY A 99 6.11 3.11 -7.24
N ARG A 100 6.53 3.84 -8.28
CA ARG A 100 7.80 4.59 -8.26
C ARG A 100 7.81 5.69 -7.19
N ALA A 101 6.69 6.35 -6.96
CA ALA A 101 6.58 7.37 -5.92
C ALA A 101 6.77 6.77 -4.52
N TYR A 102 6.17 5.61 -4.24
CA TYR A 102 6.37 4.90 -2.97
C TYR A 102 7.81 4.42 -2.78
N VAL A 103 8.43 3.87 -3.84
CA VAL A 103 9.84 3.46 -3.80
C VAL A 103 10.74 4.66 -3.50
N ALA A 104 10.51 5.80 -4.17
CA ALA A 104 11.28 7.02 -3.92
C ALA A 104 11.11 7.52 -2.48
N ALA A 105 9.88 7.54 -1.96
CA ALA A 105 9.60 7.98 -0.60
C ALA A 105 10.28 7.09 0.46
N ALA A 106 10.30 5.77 0.26
CA ALA A 106 10.99 4.85 1.16
C ALA A 106 12.53 4.99 1.08
N ILE A 107 13.10 5.20 -0.11
CA ILE A 107 14.54 5.47 -0.26
C ILE A 107 14.93 6.79 0.40
N GLU A 108 14.09 7.84 0.29
CA GLU A 108 14.33 9.13 0.96
C GLU A 108 14.33 8.99 2.49
N ARG A 109 13.63 8.00 3.04
CA ARG A 109 13.69 7.62 4.47
C ARG A 109 14.94 6.81 4.85
N GLY A 110 15.77 6.43 3.88
CA GLY A 110 17.02 5.70 4.10
C GLY A 110 16.89 4.17 4.03
N LEU A 111 15.76 3.63 3.58
CA LEU A 111 15.61 2.19 3.40
C LEU A 111 16.35 1.72 2.13
N ALA A 112 17.04 0.59 2.20
CA ALA A 112 17.58 -0.03 1.00
C ALA A 112 16.45 -0.67 0.19
N VAL A 113 16.49 -0.51 -1.13
CA VAL A 113 15.40 -0.95 -2.02
C VAL A 113 15.06 -2.44 -1.84
N ASP A 114 16.07 -3.28 -1.65
CA ASP A 114 15.90 -4.73 -1.51
C ASP A 114 15.23 -5.14 -0.18
N GLU A 115 15.19 -4.26 0.82
CA GLU A 115 14.58 -4.56 2.12
C GLU A 115 13.04 -4.48 2.07
N PHE A 116 12.50 -3.64 1.19
CA PHE A 116 11.05 -3.39 1.13
C PHE A 116 10.42 -3.73 -0.23
N ALA A 117 11.13 -3.55 -1.34
CA ALA A 117 10.57 -3.72 -2.68
C ALA A 117 9.96 -5.12 -2.93
N PRO A 118 10.56 -6.25 -2.46
CA PRO A 118 9.97 -7.57 -2.65
C PRO A 118 8.58 -7.77 -2.04
N ARG A 119 8.14 -6.86 -1.15
CA ARG A 119 6.85 -6.91 -0.45
C ARG A 119 5.86 -5.85 -0.93
N LEU A 120 6.22 -5.07 -1.95
CA LEU A 120 5.25 -4.23 -2.65
C LEU A 120 4.39 -5.13 -3.55
N SER A 121 3.08 -5.15 -3.34
CA SER A 121 2.15 -5.88 -4.21
C SER A 121 1.43 -4.94 -5.16
N PHE A 122 0.86 -5.52 -6.22
CA PHE A 122 0.08 -4.78 -7.23
C PHE A 122 -1.32 -5.35 -7.36
N PHE A 123 -2.27 -4.50 -7.74
CA PHE A 123 -3.66 -4.89 -8.00
C PHE A 123 -4.18 -4.24 -9.27
N PHE A 124 -4.18 -5.01 -10.36
CA PHE A 124 -4.67 -4.61 -11.68
C PHE A 124 -6.05 -5.17 -11.96
N ASN A 125 -6.75 -4.54 -12.89
CA ASN A 125 -8.01 -5.01 -13.45
C ASN A 125 -7.77 -6.00 -14.60
N SER A 126 -8.81 -6.77 -14.92
CA SER A 126 -8.89 -7.58 -16.14
C SER A 126 -10.14 -7.17 -16.89
N HIS A 127 -9.98 -6.61 -18.08
CA HIS A 127 -11.06 -6.23 -18.98
C HIS A 127 -10.96 -6.98 -20.31
N ASN A 128 -12.07 -7.03 -21.06
CA ASN A 128 -12.17 -7.75 -22.34
C ASN A 128 -11.92 -6.84 -23.57
N ASP A 129 -11.36 -5.66 -23.38
CA ASP A 129 -11.07 -4.70 -24.46
C ASP A 129 -9.82 -5.06 -25.27
#